data_AF-X6IS78-F1
#
_entry.id   AF-X6IS78-F1
#
_cell.length_a   1.000
_cell.length_b   1.000
_cell.length_c   1.000
_cell.angle_alpha   90.00
_cell.angle_beta   90.00
_cell.angle_gamma   90.00
#
_symmetry.space_group_name_H-M   'P 1'
#
loop_
_entity.id
_entity.type
_entity.pdbx_description
1 polymer ?
#
loop_
_entity_poly.entity_id
_entity_poly.type
_entity_poly.pdbx_seq_one_letter_code
_entity_poly.pdbx_strand_id
1 'polypeptide(L)'
;MMFSHDWTPAIALVGLLLAIIQWVISLGKAKRERDSDLTGWGSDVIDLMAELETHCDPIVKDGTLDRAAVERLSFQASALVDKGRLFFPNVKDSPQSDGIRTKILDEVLRACYAARYLSAHGVTNNRALREQVWAMRKRFVELLQQEMRPSLRKVGKDHIGQHVEMEPALWVKHRRKLVLAGDANGPKLTTPATEGMKG
;
A
#
# COMPACT_ATOMS: atom_id res chain seq x y z
N MET A 1 54.41 27.78 35.60
CA MET A 1 53.65 28.14 34.38
C MET A 1 52.65 27.03 34.12
N MET A 2 51.37 27.24 34.48
CA MET A 2 50.27 26.33 34.12
C MET A 2 49.79 26.72 32.72
N PHE A 3 50.06 25.88 31.72
CA PHE A 3 49.41 25.99 30.42
C PHE A 3 47.96 25.50 30.58
N SER A 4 47.01 26.43 30.63
CA SER A 4 45.60 26.09 30.46
C SER A 4 45.43 25.59 29.03
N HIS A 5 45.24 24.29 28.86
CA HIS A 5 44.82 23.75 27.58
C HIS A 5 43.37 24.23 27.34
N ASP A 6 43.21 25.19 26.43
CA ASP A 6 41.89 25.68 26.03
C ASP A 6 41.20 24.62 25.17
N TRP A 7 40.40 23.76 25.79
CA TRP A 7 39.60 22.71 25.12
C TRP A 7 38.31 23.26 24.47
N THR A 8 38.02 24.55 24.63
CA THR A 8 36.81 25.21 24.14
C THR A 8 36.57 25.06 22.62
N PRO A 9 37.55 25.21 21.71
CA PRO A 9 37.30 25.02 20.28
C PRO A 9 36.99 23.56 19.94
N ALA A 10 37.60 22.59 20.64
CA ALA A 10 37.34 21.17 20.42
C ALA A 10 35.91 20.80 20.80
N ILE A 11 35.41 21.31 21.94
CA ILE A 11 34.02 21.11 22.37
C ILE A 11 33.03 21.71 21.36
N ALA A 12 33.30 22.92 20.87
CA ALA A 12 32.46 23.58 19.87
C ALA A 12 32.39 22.79 18.55
N LEU A 13 33.54 22.28 18.07
CA LEU A 13 33.60 21.45 16.86
C LEU A 13 32.82 20.14 17.01
N VAL A 14 32.95 19.47 18.16
CA VAL A 14 32.20 18.25 18.45
C VAL A 14 30.69 18.54 18.50
N GLY A 15 30.28 19.64 19.15
CA GLY A 15 28.89 20.06 19.18
C GLY A 15 28.29 20.31 17.79
N LEU A 16 29.02 21.02 16.92
CA LEU A 16 28.61 21.26 15.54
C LEU A 16 28.47 19.96 14.74
N LEU A 17 29.43 19.05 14.88
CA LEU A 17 29.40 17.76 14.19
C LEU A 17 28.21 16.90 14.63
N LEU A 18 27.92 16.86 15.94
CA LEU A 18 26.74 16.18 16.47
C LEU A 18 25.44 16.80 15.95
N ALA A 19 25.34 18.13 15.89
CA ALA A 19 24.16 18.81 15.35
C ALA A 19 23.92 18.47 13.87
N ILE A 20 24.98 18.41 13.06
CA ILE A 20 24.89 18.00 11.64
C ILE A 20 24.41 16.56 11.54
N ILE A 21 24.96 15.64 12.33
CA ILE A 21 24.54 14.23 12.35
C ILE A 21 23.06 14.11 12.74
N GLN A 22 22.63 14.81 13.80
CA GLN A 22 21.23 14.81 14.24
C GLN A 22 20.29 15.36 13.17
N TRP A 23 20.69 16.42 12.46
CA TRP A 23 19.92 16.99 11.36
C TRP A 23 19.74 15.99 10.21
N VAL A 24 20.82 15.31 9.78
CA VAL A 24 20.75 14.28 8.73
C VAL A 24 19.85 13.11 9.14
N ILE A 25 19.94 12.64 10.40
CA ILE A 25 19.06 11.59 10.92
C ILE A 25 17.60 12.06 10.94
N SER A 26 17.34 13.31 11.33
CA SER A 26 15.99 13.89 11.39
C SER A 26 15.35 14.00 10.01
N LEU A 27 16.11 14.42 9.00
CA LEU A 27 15.66 14.43 7.60
C LEU A 27 15.30 13.02 7.11
N GLY A 28 16.10 12.01 7.49
CA GLY A 28 15.83 10.61 7.17
C GLY A 28 14.56 10.08 7.83
N LYS A 29 14.28 10.46 9.08
CA LYS A 29 13.06 10.09 9.80
C LYS A 29 11.81 10.69 9.17
N ALA A 30 11.82 11.99 8.88
CA ALA A 30 10.68 12.67 8.26
C ALA A 30 10.29 12.06 6.90
N LYS A 31 11.29 11.67 6.09
CA LYS A 31 11.04 10.96 4.83
C LYS A 31 10.38 9.59 5.05
N ARG A 32 10.88 8.81 6.02
CA ARG A 32 10.32 7.47 6.33
C ARG A 32 8.91 7.55 6.89
N GLU A 33 8.64 8.55 7.73
CA GLU A 33 7.31 8.82 8.28
C GLU A 33 6.32 9.16 7.16
N ARG A 34 6.67 10.10 6.29
CA ARG A 34 5.87 10.41 5.10
C ARG A 34 5.62 9.19 4.22
N ASP A 35 6.64 8.37 3.97
CA ASP A 35 6.48 7.17 3.14
C ASP A 35 5.61 6.11 3.82
N SER A 36 5.66 6.00 5.15
CA SER A 36 4.76 5.17 5.96
C SER A 36 3.31 5.66 5.87
N ASP A 37 3.09 6.96 6.02
CA ASP A 37 1.76 7.58 5.93
C ASP A 37 1.17 7.44 4.52
N LEU A 38 2.00 7.62 3.49
CA LEU A 38 1.61 7.42 2.10
C LEU A 38 1.26 5.95 1.82
N THR A 39 1.98 5.01 2.42
CA THR A 39 1.65 3.57 2.34
C THR A 39 0.31 3.28 3.01
N GLY A 40 0.08 3.84 4.21
CA GLY A 40 -1.18 3.69 4.94
C GLY A 40 -2.36 4.25 4.16
N TRP A 41 -2.23 5.48 3.66
CA TRP A 41 -3.22 6.07 2.76
C TRP A 41 -3.46 5.23 1.50
N GLY A 42 -2.40 4.70 0.89
CA GLY A 42 -2.50 3.81 -0.26
C GLY A 42 -3.29 2.54 0.04
N SER A 43 -3.08 1.94 1.22
CA SER A 43 -3.86 0.79 1.70
C SER A 43 -5.35 1.14 1.84
N ASP A 44 -5.66 2.26 2.50
CA ASP A 44 -7.04 2.72 2.70
C ASP A 44 -7.80 2.85 1.37
N VAL A 45 -7.13 3.38 0.33
CA VAL A 45 -7.71 3.52 -1.02
C VAL A 45 -7.92 2.17 -1.70
N ILE A 46 -6.96 1.25 -1.59
CA ILE A 46 -7.04 -0.09 -2.19
C ILE A 46 -8.20 -0.88 -1.57
N ASP A 47 -8.34 -0.82 -0.25
CA ASP A 47 -9.41 -1.49 0.49
C ASP A 47 -10.78 -0.92 0.10
N LEU A 48 -10.90 0.41 0.03
CA LEU A 48 -12.12 1.06 -0.45
C LEU A 48 -12.50 0.63 -1.87
N MET A 49 -11.54 0.61 -2.80
CA MET A 49 -11.81 0.19 -4.18
C MET A 49 -12.15 -1.30 -4.27
N ALA A 50 -11.58 -2.14 -3.40
CA ALA A 50 -11.92 -3.56 -3.33
C ALA A 50 -13.33 -3.81 -2.78
N GLU A 51 -13.72 -3.06 -1.75
CA GLU A 51 -15.07 -3.09 -1.19
C GLU A 51 -16.08 -2.60 -2.23
N LEU A 52 -15.80 -1.47 -2.88
CA LEU A 52 -16.63 -0.93 -3.96
C LEU A 52 -16.76 -1.91 -5.14
N GLU A 53 -15.67 -2.57 -5.55
CA GLU A 53 -15.68 -3.61 -6.58
C GLU A 53 -16.68 -4.72 -6.23
N THR A 54 -16.70 -5.15 -4.96
CA THR A 54 -17.60 -6.19 -4.46
C THR A 54 -19.06 -5.75 -4.49
N HIS A 55 -19.34 -4.47 -4.23
CA HIS A 55 -20.70 -3.93 -4.34
C HIS A 55 -21.19 -3.79 -5.79
N CYS A 56 -20.29 -3.64 -6.77
CA CYS A 56 -20.67 -3.51 -8.18
C CYS A 56 -21.27 -4.80 -8.75
N ASP A 57 -20.68 -5.94 -8.42
CA ASP A 57 -21.13 -7.26 -8.84
C ASP A 57 -20.82 -8.28 -7.72
N PRO A 58 -21.74 -8.41 -6.74
CA PRO A 58 -21.56 -9.25 -5.56
C PRO A 58 -21.40 -10.73 -5.91
N ILE A 59 -20.53 -11.42 -5.17
CA ILE A 59 -20.32 -12.88 -5.33
C ILE A 59 -21.61 -13.66 -5.03
N VAL A 60 -22.35 -13.24 -3.99
CA VAL A 60 -23.65 -13.80 -3.62
C VAL A 60 -24.75 -12.92 -4.22
N LYS A 61 -25.46 -13.46 -5.22
CA LYS A 61 -26.43 -12.71 -6.03
C LYS A 61 -27.77 -12.41 -5.34
N ASP A 62 -28.01 -13.03 -4.19
CA ASP A 62 -29.29 -12.95 -3.48
C ASP A 62 -29.43 -11.69 -2.61
N GLY A 63 -28.38 -10.87 -2.52
CA GLY A 63 -28.36 -9.67 -1.70
C GLY A 63 -28.97 -8.45 -2.40
N THR A 64 -29.86 -7.74 -1.70
CA THR A 64 -30.20 -6.36 -2.04
C THR A 64 -28.99 -5.46 -1.77
N LEU A 65 -28.69 -4.52 -2.68
CA LEU A 65 -27.63 -3.55 -2.46
C LEU A 65 -27.90 -2.72 -1.21
N ASP A 66 -26.98 -2.75 -0.24
CA ASP A 66 -26.97 -1.79 0.86
C ASP A 66 -26.53 -0.41 0.35
N ARG A 67 -27.51 0.41 -0.06
CA ARG A 67 -27.26 1.76 -0.57
C ARG A 67 -26.56 2.66 0.46
N ALA A 68 -26.85 2.48 1.75
CA ALA A 68 -26.22 3.26 2.81
C ALA A 68 -24.74 2.89 2.95
N ALA A 69 -24.37 1.62 2.79
CA ALA A 69 -22.96 1.21 2.71
C ALA A 69 -22.24 1.87 1.53
N VAL A 70 -22.82 1.80 0.34
CA VAL A 70 -22.21 2.40 -0.86
C VAL A 70 -22.11 3.93 -0.75
N GLU A 71 -23.08 4.59 -0.13
CA GLU A 71 -23.01 6.02 0.14
C GLU A 71 -21.86 6.36 1.10
N ARG A 72 -21.66 5.57 2.16
CA ARG A 72 -20.49 5.71 3.05
C ARG A 72 -19.17 5.57 2.28
N LEU A 73 -19.06 4.62 1.35
CA LEU A 73 -17.88 4.48 0.49
C LEU A 73 -17.64 5.75 -0.34
N SER A 74 -18.70 6.42 -0.81
CA SER A 74 -18.54 7.67 -1.56
C SER A 74 -17.97 8.81 -0.69
N PHE A 75 -18.41 8.93 0.56
CA PHE A 75 -17.88 9.91 1.50
C PHE A 75 -16.43 9.60 1.90
N GLN A 76 -16.12 8.34 2.16
CA GLN A 76 -14.76 7.88 2.45
C GLN A 76 -13.82 8.15 1.27
N ALA A 77 -14.24 7.86 0.04
CA ALA A 77 -13.45 8.15 -1.15
C ALA A 77 -13.17 9.65 -1.30
N SER A 78 -14.16 10.50 -1.02
CA SER A 78 -13.96 11.96 -1.02
C SER A 78 -12.94 12.39 0.04
N ALA A 79 -13.05 11.87 1.27
CA ALA A 79 -12.09 12.17 2.33
C ALA A 79 -10.67 11.69 1.99
N LEU A 80 -10.54 10.52 1.33
CA LEU A 80 -9.26 9.99 0.87
C LEU A 80 -8.65 10.82 -0.27
N VAL A 81 -9.45 11.45 -1.13
CA VAL A 81 -8.95 12.43 -2.10
C VAL A 81 -8.32 13.62 -1.38
N ASP A 82 -8.99 14.16 -0.35
CA ASP A 82 -8.49 15.32 0.39
C ASP A 82 -7.25 14.97 1.22
N LYS A 83 -7.22 13.81 1.89
CA LYS A 83 -6.02 13.28 2.55
C LYS A 83 -4.87 13.10 1.54
N GLY A 84 -5.19 12.61 0.34
CA GLY A 84 -4.23 12.46 -0.76
C GLY A 84 -3.56 13.77 -1.18
N ARG A 85 -4.31 14.89 -1.20
CA ARG A 85 -3.77 16.22 -1.55
C ARG A 85 -2.67 16.70 -0.60
N LEU A 86 -2.59 16.17 0.62
CA LEU A 86 -1.50 16.47 1.55
C LEU A 86 -0.17 15.88 1.08
N PHE A 87 -0.21 14.76 0.36
CA PHE A 87 0.98 14.10 -0.21
C PHE A 87 1.30 14.58 -1.63
N PHE A 88 0.26 14.90 -2.40
CA PHE A 88 0.35 15.26 -3.81
C PHE A 88 -0.09 16.72 -4.03
N PRO A 89 0.82 17.70 -3.87
CA PRO A 89 0.49 19.09 -4.16
C PRO A 89 0.12 19.27 -5.64
N ASN A 90 -0.77 20.22 -5.93
CA ASN A 90 -1.18 20.50 -7.29
C ASN A 90 0.03 20.93 -8.15
N VAL A 91 0.09 20.42 -9.38
CA VAL A 91 1.12 20.82 -10.34
C VAL A 91 0.77 22.21 -10.87
N LYS A 92 1.62 23.19 -10.57
CA LYS A 92 1.46 24.56 -11.08
C LYS A 92 2.05 24.66 -12.48
N ASP A 93 1.30 24.20 -13.48
CA ASP A 93 1.71 24.32 -14.88
C ASP A 93 1.43 25.71 -15.48
N SER A 94 0.60 26.52 -14.82
CA SER A 94 0.31 27.90 -15.23
C SER A 94 -0.01 28.81 -14.02
N PRO A 95 0.42 30.09 -14.03
CA PRO A 95 0.10 31.05 -12.97
C PRO A 95 -1.39 31.32 -12.76
N GLN A 96 -2.25 30.94 -13.73
CA GLN A 96 -3.70 31.17 -13.70
C GLN A 96 -4.52 29.89 -13.51
N SER A 97 -3.88 28.72 -13.45
CA SER A 97 -4.58 27.47 -13.16
C SER A 97 -4.59 27.23 -11.66
N ASP A 98 -5.71 26.77 -11.09
CA ASP A 98 -5.78 26.20 -9.73
C ASP A 98 -4.93 24.91 -9.56
N GLY A 99 -4.08 24.63 -10.54
CA GLY A 99 -3.15 23.53 -10.66
C GLY A 99 -3.82 22.27 -11.22
N ILE A 100 -3.04 21.45 -11.90
CA ILE A 100 -3.50 20.17 -12.42
C ILE A 100 -3.36 19.12 -11.31
N ARG A 101 -4.46 18.42 -11.03
CA ARG A 101 -4.49 17.31 -10.09
C ARG A 101 -3.60 16.18 -10.59
N THR A 102 -2.89 15.52 -9.69
CA THR A 102 -2.09 14.35 -10.04
C THR A 102 -3.00 13.18 -10.45
N LYS A 103 -2.57 12.42 -11.48
CA LYS A 103 -3.34 11.30 -12.04
C LYS A 103 -3.73 10.24 -11.00
N ILE A 104 -2.92 10.08 -9.94
CA ILE A 104 -3.21 9.13 -8.86
C ILE A 104 -4.50 9.51 -8.10
N LEU A 105 -4.73 10.81 -7.86
CA LEU A 105 -5.95 11.30 -7.21
C LEU A 105 -7.18 11.24 -8.14
N ASP A 106 -6.98 11.21 -9.46
CA ASP A 106 -8.08 11.03 -10.41
C ASP A 106 -8.70 9.64 -10.29
N GLU A 107 -7.91 8.58 -10.08
CA GLU A 107 -8.44 7.23 -9.90
C GLU A 107 -9.28 7.13 -8.62
N VAL A 108 -8.89 7.79 -7.53
CA VAL A 108 -9.68 7.86 -6.28
C VAL A 108 -10.98 8.65 -6.50
N LEU A 109 -10.92 9.76 -7.24
CA LEU A 109 -12.11 10.54 -7.58
C LEU A 109 -13.09 9.74 -8.45
N ARG A 110 -12.59 8.98 -9.42
CA ARG A 110 -13.44 8.11 -10.24
C ARG A 110 -14.10 7.02 -9.40
N ALA A 111 -13.41 6.46 -8.41
CA ALA A 111 -14.04 5.54 -7.45
C ALA A 111 -15.15 6.22 -6.63
N CYS A 112 -14.97 7.47 -6.20
CA CYS A 112 -16.03 8.26 -5.57
C CYS A 112 -17.25 8.42 -6.50
N TYR A 113 -17.05 8.73 -7.78
CA TYR A 113 -18.15 8.83 -8.74
C TYR A 113 -18.83 7.49 -9.01
N ALA A 114 -18.07 6.40 -9.10
CA ALA A 114 -18.62 5.06 -9.24
C ALA A 114 -19.49 4.68 -8.02
N ALA A 115 -19.04 4.98 -6.80
CA ALA A 115 -19.82 4.77 -5.59
C ALA A 115 -21.12 5.59 -5.58
N ARG A 116 -21.06 6.88 -5.93
CA ARG A 116 -22.26 7.73 -6.03
C ARG A 116 -23.25 7.21 -7.09
N TYR A 117 -22.72 6.82 -8.25
CA TYR A 117 -23.53 6.23 -9.31
C TYR A 117 -24.25 4.97 -8.82
N LEU A 118 -23.52 4.06 -8.17
CA LEU A 118 -24.06 2.81 -7.64
C LEU A 118 -25.11 3.04 -6.55
N SER A 119 -24.86 3.99 -5.62
CA SER A 119 -25.84 4.35 -4.58
C SER A 119 -27.13 4.94 -5.15
N ALA A 120 -27.02 5.84 -6.14
CA ALA A 120 -28.18 6.50 -6.74
C ALA A 120 -29.06 5.57 -7.57
N HIS A 121 -28.46 4.67 -8.36
CA HIS A 121 -29.20 3.82 -9.29
C HIS A 121 -29.57 2.46 -8.68
N GLY A 122 -28.86 2.01 -7.64
CA GLY A 122 -29.14 0.75 -6.95
C GLY A 122 -28.98 -0.50 -7.82
N VAL A 123 -28.24 -0.40 -8.93
CA VAL A 123 -28.10 -1.49 -9.90
C VAL A 123 -27.02 -2.46 -9.40
N THR A 124 -27.42 -3.66 -8.98
CA THR A 124 -26.50 -4.78 -8.74
C THR A 124 -26.17 -5.52 -10.04
N ASN A 125 -25.15 -6.39 -10.00
CA ASN A 125 -24.68 -7.19 -11.14
C ASN A 125 -24.13 -6.35 -12.31
N ASN A 126 -23.57 -5.17 -12.01
CA ASN A 126 -22.96 -4.30 -13.02
C ASN A 126 -21.50 -4.73 -13.28
N ARG A 127 -21.35 -5.84 -14.01
CA ARG A 127 -20.04 -6.40 -14.38
C ARG A 127 -19.13 -5.38 -15.08
N ALA A 128 -19.68 -4.53 -15.94
CA ALA A 128 -18.93 -3.49 -16.63
C ALA A 128 -18.37 -2.47 -15.63
N LEU A 129 -19.17 -2.03 -14.65
CA LEU A 129 -18.70 -1.14 -13.59
C LEU A 129 -17.66 -1.81 -12.69
N ARG A 130 -17.84 -3.10 -12.37
CA ARG A 130 -16.85 -3.89 -11.62
C ARG A 130 -15.50 -3.93 -12.35
N GLU A 131 -15.50 -4.21 -13.65
CA GLU A 131 -14.29 -4.23 -14.48
C GLU A 131 -13.61 -2.84 -14.52
N GLN A 132 -14.40 -1.77 -14.57
CA GLN A 132 -13.88 -0.40 -14.47
C GLN A 132 -13.23 -0.15 -13.10
N VAL A 133 -13.88 -0.51 -11.99
CA VAL A 133 -13.33 -0.35 -10.63
C VAL A 133 -12.06 -1.17 -10.43
N TRP A 134 -12.03 -2.40 -10.92
CA TRP A 134 -10.83 -3.23 -10.92
C TRP A 134 -9.67 -2.57 -11.69
N ALA A 135 -9.95 -2.03 -12.88
CA ALA A 135 -8.94 -1.34 -13.69
C ALA A 135 -8.45 -0.04 -13.02
N MET A 136 -9.34 0.71 -12.36
CA MET A 136 -8.98 1.88 -11.56
C MET A 136 -8.02 1.50 -10.43
N ARG A 137 -8.34 0.45 -9.67
CA ARG A 137 -7.48 -0.04 -8.57
C ARG A 137 -6.10 -0.45 -9.08
N LYS A 138 -6.04 -1.17 -10.20
CA LYS A 138 -4.76 -1.57 -10.81
C LYS A 138 -3.92 -0.34 -11.20
N ARG A 139 -4.51 0.63 -11.89
CA ARG A 139 -3.82 1.88 -12.28
C ARG A 139 -3.38 2.70 -11.06
N PHE A 140 -4.20 2.78 -10.02
CA PHE A 140 -3.85 3.44 -8.77
C PHE A 140 -2.59 2.82 -8.14
N VAL A 141 -2.54 1.49 -8.02
CA VAL A 141 -1.38 0.78 -7.48
C VAL A 141 -0.12 1.03 -8.32
N GLU A 142 -0.24 0.98 -9.66
CA GLU A 142 0.89 1.28 -10.56
C GLU A 142 1.42 2.71 -10.36
N LEU A 143 0.53 3.71 -10.28
CA LEU A 143 0.89 5.11 -10.05
C LEU A 143 1.52 5.32 -8.66
N LEU A 144 0.95 4.69 -7.63
CA LEU A 144 1.48 4.74 -6.27
C LEU A 144 2.89 4.15 -6.19
N GLN A 145 3.11 2.99 -6.81
CA GLN A 145 4.43 2.36 -6.86
C GLN A 145 5.45 3.20 -7.64
N GLN A 146 5.02 3.90 -8.69
CA GLN A 146 5.88 4.82 -9.44
C GLN A 146 6.32 6.01 -8.56
N GLU A 147 5.40 6.60 -7.78
CA GLU A 147 5.74 7.68 -6.85
C GLU A 147 6.67 7.20 -5.74
N MET A 148 6.39 6.02 -5.17
CA MET A 148 7.15 5.46 -4.05
C MET A 148 8.49 4.82 -4.47
N ARG A 149 8.78 4.74 -5.78
CA ARG A 149 9.96 4.05 -6.33
C ARG A 149 11.29 4.40 -5.66
N PRO A 150 11.57 5.66 -5.23
CA PRO A 150 12.82 5.99 -4.52
C PRO A 150 12.96 5.31 -3.16
N SER A 151 11.86 4.86 -2.56
CA SER A 151 11.79 4.28 -1.22
C SER A 151 11.49 2.78 -1.22
N LEU A 152 11.00 2.24 -2.33
CA LEU A 152 10.74 0.81 -2.48
C LEU A 152 12.04 0.02 -2.65
N ARG A 153 12.08 -1.16 -2.03
CA ARG A 153 13.13 -2.15 -2.25
C ARG A 153 13.12 -2.54 -3.73
N LYS A 154 14.29 -2.51 -4.38
CA LYS A 154 14.45 -3.08 -5.72
C LYS A 154 14.30 -4.59 -5.63
N VAL A 155 13.32 -5.11 -6.34
CA VAL A 155 13.04 -6.55 -6.43
C VAL A 155 13.65 -7.05 -7.75
N GLY A 156 14.52 -8.05 -7.66
CA GLY A 156 15.15 -8.69 -8.83
C GLY A 156 14.16 -9.52 -9.64
N LYS A 157 14.53 -9.87 -10.89
CA LYS A 157 13.70 -10.69 -11.79
C LYS A 157 13.44 -12.10 -11.25
N ASP A 158 14.32 -12.57 -10.37
CA ASP A 158 14.25 -13.85 -9.65
C ASP A 158 13.08 -13.91 -8.65
N HIS A 159 12.50 -12.77 -8.28
CA HIS A 159 11.35 -12.68 -7.38
C HIS A 159 10.01 -12.47 -8.10
N ILE A 160 9.97 -12.56 -9.44
CA ILE A 160 8.72 -12.46 -10.19
C ILE A 160 7.83 -13.65 -9.78
N GLY A 161 6.63 -13.34 -9.27
CA GLY A 161 5.63 -14.35 -8.92
C GLY A 161 5.20 -15.16 -10.14
N GLN A 162 4.79 -16.41 -9.91
CA GLN A 162 4.22 -17.25 -10.95
C GLN A 162 2.77 -16.83 -11.22
N HIS A 163 2.29 -17.06 -12.45
CA HIS A 163 0.88 -16.96 -12.75
C HIS A 163 0.10 -17.94 -11.85
N VAL A 164 -0.98 -17.46 -11.24
CA VAL A 164 -1.86 -18.28 -10.41
C VAL A 164 -3.09 -18.59 -11.23
N GLU A 165 -3.34 -19.88 -11.47
CA GLU A 165 -4.53 -20.35 -12.20
C GLU A 165 -5.81 -19.85 -11.52
N MET A 166 -6.80 -19.47 -12.31
CA MET A 166 -8.04 -18.91 -11.77
C MET A 166 -8.89 -19.98 -11.06
N GLU A 167 -8.82 -21.23 -11.53
CA GLU A 167 -9.51 -22.37 -10.91
C GLU A 167 -8.66 -22.94 -9.76
N PRO A 168 -9.11 -22.87 -8.50
CA PRO A 168 -8.34 -23.38 -7.36
C PRO A 168 -8.03 -24.88 -7.45
N ALA A 169 -8.86 -25.64 -8.16
CA ALA A 169 -8.68 -27.07 -8.38
C ALA A 169 -7.43 -27.38 -9.24
N LEU A 170 -6.96 -26.43 -10.06
CA LEU A 170 -5.78 -26.57 -10.91
C LEU A 170 -4.48 -26.18 -10.19
N TRP A 171 -4.56 -25.71 -8.94
CA TRP A 171 -3.37 -25.29 -8.21
C TRP A 171 -2.46 -26.48 -7.92
N VAL A 172 -1.16 -26.29 -8.14
CA VAL A 172 -0.15 -27.30 -7.84
C VAL A 172 -0.25 -27.65 -6.36
N LYS A 173 -0.56 -28.92 -6.06
CA LYS A 173 -0.66 -29.41 -4.68
C LYS A 173 0.63 -29.08 -3.94
N HIS A 174 0.54 -28.28 -2.87
CA HIS A 174 1.70 -27.90 -2.09
C HIS A 174 2.42 -29.14 -1.58
N ARG A 175 3.75 -29.19 -1.78
CA ARG A 175 4.59 -30.30 -1.31
C ARG A 175 4.61 -30.39 0.22
N ARG A 176 4.42 -29.26 0.90
CA ARG A 176 4.36 -29.23 2.36
C ARG A 176 2.95 -29.61 2.81
N LYS A 177 2.84 -30.70 3.59
CA LYS A 177 1.59 -31.08 4.24
C LYS A 177 1.17 -29.95 5.19
N LEU A 178 -0.02 -29.41 4.99
CA LEU A 178 -0.62 -28.46 5.92
C LEU A 178 -0.89 -29.22 7.23
N VAL A 179 -0.25 -28.80 8.32
CA VAL A 179 -0.52 -29.32 9.66
C VAL A 179 -1.52 -28.36 10.28
N LEU A 180 -2.76 -28.82 10.48
CA LEU A 180 -3.79 -28.00 11.11
C LEU A 180 -3.70 -28.15 12.63
N ALA A 181 -4.00 -27.07 13.35
CA ALA A 181 -4.09 -27.09 14.81
C ALA A 181 -5.25 -28.01 15.22
N GLY A 182 -4.95 -29.28 15.50
CA GLY A 182 -5.92 -30.34 15.69
C GLY A 182 -5.43 -31.72 15.23
N ASP A 183 -4.41 -31.76 14.37
CA ASP A 183 -3.70 -33.00 13.99
C ASP A 183 -2.78 -33.46 15.14
N ALA A 184 -3.37 -33.80 16.29
CA ALA A 184 -2.69 -34.08 17.56
C ALA A 184 -1.80 -35.34 17.57
N ASN A 185 -1.60 -36.00 16.42
CA ASN A 185 -0.65 -37.10 16.22
C ASN A 185 0.29 -36.84 15.02
N GLY A 186 0.58 -35.57 14.72
CA GLY A 186 1.61 -35.21 13.75
C GLY A 186 2.95 -35.88 14.09
N PRO A 187 3.65 -36.50 13.11
CA PRO A 187 4.89 -37.22 13.38
C PRO A 187 5.87 -36.27 14.08
N LYS A 188 6.42 -36.71 15.23
CA LYS A 188 7.58 -36.05 15.85
C LYS A 188 8.60 -35.90 14.73
N LEU A 189 8.91 -34.65 14.36
CA LEU A 189 10.02 -34.33 13.46
C LEU A 189 11.28 -34.90 14.11
N THR A 190 11.60 -36.15 13.77
CA THR A 190 12.90 -36.74 14.04
C THR A 190 13.85 -36.01 13.14
N THR A 191 14.54 -35.03 13.72
CA THR A 191 15.68 -34.35 13.12
C THR A 191 16.59 -35.44 12.53
N PRO A 192 16.90 -35.41 11.22
CA PRO A 192 17.84 -36.37 10.66
C PRO A 192 19.16 -36.19 11.41
N ALA A 193 19.60 -37.26 12.07
CA ALA A 193 20.92 -37.31 12.66
C ALA A 193 21.92 -37.01 11.54
N THR A 194 22.74 -35.99 11.76
CA THR A 194 23.92 -35.67 10.97
C THR A 194 24.88 -36.85 11.06
N GLU A 195 24.66 -37.87 10.24
CA GLU A 195 25.48 -39.07 10.20
C GLU A 195 26.72 -38.76 9.34
N GLY A 196 27.80 -38.47 10.05
CA GLY A 196 29.18 -38.82 9.72
C GLY A 196 29.61 -38.74 8.26
N MET A 197 30.04 -37.56 7.84
CA MET A 197 31.01 -37.42 6.75
C MET A 197 32.39 -37.87 7.28
N LYS A 198 32.71 -39.16 7.09
CA LYS A 198 34.06 -39.72 7.22
C LYS A 198 34.41 -40.41 5.90
N GLY A 199 35.52 -39.98 5.30
CA GLY A 199 36.12 -40.56 4.10
C GLY A 199 36.69 -39.49 3.20
#